data_AF-A0A972ZBP8-F1
#
_entry.id   AF-A0A972ZBP8-F1
#
_cell.length_a   1.000
_cell.length_b   1.000
_cell.length_c   1.000
_cell.angle_alpha   90.00
_cell.angle_beta   90.00
_cell.angle_gamma   90.00
#
_symmetry.space_group_name_H-M   'P 1'
#
loop_
_entity.id
_entity.type
_entity.pdbx_description
1 polymer ?
#
loop_
_entity_poly.entity_id
_entity_poly.type
_entity_poly.pdbx_seq_one_letter_code
_entity_poly.pdbx_strand_id
1 'polypeptide(L)'
;MSNQQKASDADVESQRKLSTILMNLSYAVGAVGIYFGFGAAFSADSKNFGLFVLLAVGGPTAVGFVRHVILWRGDAARLGFSAPDPSWMWEVGFANLAIACAAILSFVLDWGTNAQAAIAIVMGIYMLGAAFVHIMSWRSKPAAERKNPVVHVAVPLVYAAMLLYISFYNLT
;
A
#
# COMPACT_ATOMS: atom_id res chain seq x y z
N MET A 1 12.19 -34.77 2.19
CA MET A 1 11.00 -33.91 2.00
C MET A 1 9.90 -34.73 1.33
N SER A 2 8.67 -34.66 1.83
CA SER A 2 7.51 -35.33 1.22
C SER A 2 7.06 -34.60 -0.06
N ASN A 3 6.32 -35.29 -0.93
CA ASN A 3 5.74 -34.67 -2.14
C ASN A 3 4.74 -33.55 -1.81
N GLN A 4 4.04 -33.66 -0.68
CA GLN A 4 3.12 -32.61 -0.20
C GLN A 4 3.85 -31.33 0.18
N GLN A 5 5.03 -31.43 0.81
CA GLN A 5 5.80 -30.25 1.18
C GLN A 5 6.36 -29.52 -0.05
N LYS A 6 6.85 -30.26 -1.05
CA LYS A 6 7.28 -29.66 -2.33
C LYS A 6 6.17 -28.92 -3.05
N ALA A 7 4.94 -29.45 -3.04
CA ALA A 7 3.79 -28.80 -3.66
C ALA A 7 3.38 -27.51 -2.91
N SER A 8 3.41 -27.53 -1.58
CA SER A 8 3.15 -26.34 -0.75
C SER A 8 4.20 -25.25 -0.98
N ASP A 9 5.48 -25.62 -1.05
CA ASP A 9 6.57 -24.66 -1.26
C ASP A 9 6.47 -24.01 -2.66
N ALA A 10 6.08 -24.78 -3.67
CA ALA A 10 5.86 -24.27 -5.03
C ALA A 10 4.66 -23.30 -5.14
N ASP A 11 3.59 -23.55 -4.38
CA ASP A 11 2.44 -22.64 -4.28
C ASP A 11 2.84 -21.30 -3.65
N VAL A 12 3.55 -21.35 -2.51
CA VAL A 12 4.04 -20.13 -1.82
C VAL A 12 4.95 -19.30 -2.72
N GLU A 13 5.87 -19.95 -3.44
CA GLU A 13 6.76 -19.27 -4.38
C GLU A 13 6.00 -18.62 -5.55
N SER A 14 4.97 -19.29 -6.07
CA SER A 14 4.11 -18.74 -7.12
C SER A 14 3.34 -17.52 -6.64
N GLN A 15 2.73 -17.59 -5.46
CA GLN A 15 2.06 -16.46 -4.81
C GLN A 15 3.03 -15.30 -4.55
N ARG A 16 4.28 -15.58 -4.16
CA ARG A 16 5.31 -14.56 -3.91
C ARG A 16 5.67 -13.81 -5.20
N LYS A 17 5.80 -14.51 -6.32
CA LYS A 17 6.03 -13.90 -7.64
C LYS A 17 4.87 -13.00 -8.04
N LEU A 18 3.63 -13.50 -7.95
CA LEU A 18 2.43 -12.71 -8.24
C LEU A 18 2.33 -11.47 -7.34
N SER A 19 2.55 -11.63 -6.04
CA SER A 19 2.54 -10.53 -5.06
C SER A 19 3.59 -9.46 -5.38
N THR A 20 4.75 -9.87 -5.89
CA THR A 20 5.81 -8.95 -6.33
C THR A 20 5.38 -8.15 -7.56
N ILE A 21 4.76 -8.80 -8.55
CA ILE A 21 4.20 -8.12 -9.73
C ILE A 21 3.13 -7.11 -9.30
N LEU A 22 2.20 -7.52 -8.43
CA LEU A 22 1.15 -6.65 -7.91
C LEU A 22 1.71 -5.48 -7.08
N MET A 23 2.81 -5.67 -6.36
CA MET A 23 3.50 -4.59 -5.66
C MET A 23 4.06 -3.55 -6.65
N ASN A 24 4.73 -4.02 -7.70
CA ASN A 24 5.25 -3.13 -8.74
C ASN A 24 4.14 -2.37 -9.48
N LEU A 25 3.01 -3.04 -9.73
CA LEU A 25 1.81 -2.39 -10.27
C LEU A 25 1.31 -1.29 -9.32
N SER A 26 1.29 -1.56 -8.00
CA SER A 26 0.88 -0.56 -7.01
C SER A 26 1.81 0.65 -7.00
N TYR A 27 3.12 0.44 -7.17
CA TYR A 27 4.07 1.55 -7.31
C TYR A 27 3.82 2.36 -8.58
N ALA A 28 3.59 1.71 -9.72
CA ALA A 28 3.31 2.40 -10.97
C ALA A 28 2.01 3.21 -10.90
N VAL A 29 0.92 2.60 -10.42
CA VAL A 29 -0.38 3.25 -10.28
C VAL A 29 -0.30 4.40 -9.26
N GLY A 30 0.37 4.16 -8.13
CA GLY A 30 0.62 5.18 -7.11
C GLY A 30 1.41 6.37 -7.64
N ALA A 31 2.48 6.14 -8.39
CA ALA A 31 3.29 7.20 -9.01
C ALA A 31 2.49 8.05 -10.00
N VAL A 32 1.62 7.43 -10.80
CA VAL A 32 0.69 8.16 -11.69
C VAL A 32 -0.29 9.01 -10.85
N GLY A 33 -0.81 8.50 -9.74
CA GLY A 33 -1.64 9.28 -8.84
C GLY A 33 -0.91 10.48 -8.24
N ILE A 34 0.34 10.30 -7.79
CA ILE A 34 1.18 11.40 -7.29
C ILE A 34 1.39 12.48 -8.35
N TYR A 35 1.59 12.10 -9.62
CA TYR A 35 1.68 13.06 -10.73
C TYR A 35 0.43 13.94 -10.82
N PHE A 36 -0.77 13.35 -10.78
CA PHE A 36 -2.02 14.12 -10.75
C PHE A 36 -2.15 14.98 -9.48
N GLY A 37 -1.64 14.51 -8.34
CA GLY A 37 -1.70 15.23 -7.08
C GLY A 37 -0.87 16.52 -7.09
N PHE A 38 0.33 16.46 -7.68
CA PHE A 38 1.12 17.66 -7.93
C PHE A 38 0.47 18.56 -8.98
N GLY A 39 -0.13 17.99 -10.03
CA GLY A 39 -0.94 18.76 -10.98
C GLY A 39 -2.03 19.58 -10.28
N ALA A 40 -2.80 18.95 -9.39
CA ALA A 40 -3.82 19.62 -8.59
C ALA A 40 -3.24 20.72 -7.70
N ALA A 41 -2.12 20.48 -7.01
CA ALA A 41 -1.46 21.45 -6.16
C ALA A 41 -0.98 22.70 -6.94
N PHE A 42 -0.54 22.55 -8.19
CA PHE A 42 -0.05 23.70 -8.98
C PHE A 42 -1.13 24.41 -9.79
N SER A 43 -2.26 23.75 -10.07
CA SER A 43 -3.32 24.31 -10.92
C SER A 43 -4.67 24.53 -10.22
N ALA A 44 -4.78 24.19 -8.93
CA ALA A 44 -6.04 24.18 -8.16
C ALA A 44 -7.18 23.37 -8.85
N ASP A 45 -6.82 22.30 -9.56
CA ASP A 45 -7.78 21.47 -10.31
C ASP A 45 -8.30 20.32 -9.44
N SER A 46 -9.56 20.43 -9.00
CA SER A 46 -10.23 19.43 -8.17
C SER A 46 -10.36 18.07 -8.85
N LYS A 47 -10.43 18.02 -10.19
CA LYS A 47 -10.48 16.76 -10.94
C LYS A 47 -9.15 16.01 -10.86
N ASN A 48 -8.04 16.74 -10.96
CA ASN A 48 -6.71 16.16 -10.76
C ASN A 48 -6.53 15.66 -9.32
N PHE A 49 -7.11 16.35 -8.34
CA PHE A 49 -7.09 15.88 -6.95
C PHE A 49 -7.89 14.59 -6.76
N GLY A 50 -9.08 14.49 -7.36
CA GLY A 50 -9.85 13.26 -7.38
C GLY A 50 -9.10 12.09 -8.03
N LEU A 51 -8.40 12.33 -9.15
CA LEU A 51 -7.55 11.32 -9.80
C LEU A 51 -6.36 10.92 -8.93
N PHE A 52 -5.78 11.86 -8.18
CA PHE A 52 -4.77 11.57 -7.16
C PHE A 52 -5.31 10.63 -6.09
N VAL A 53 -6.49 10.90 -5.51
CA VAL A 53 -7.06 10.01 -4.49
C VAL A 53 -7.39 8.65 -5.08
N LEU A 54 -7.96 8.59 -6.28
CA LEU A 54 -8.26 7.32 -6.94
C LEU A 54 -7.00 6.49 -7.19
N LEU A 55 -5.95 7.08 -7.74
CA LEU A 55 -4.77 6.36 -8.24
C LEU A 55 -3.64 6.24 -7.21
N ALA A 56 -3.47 7.20 -6.30
CA ALA A 56 -2.47 7.12 -5.22
C ALA A 56 -3.02 6.46 -3.95
N VAL A 57 -4.33 6.46 -3.74
CA VAL A 57 -4.93 5.83 -2.55
C VAL A 57 -5.72 4.59 -2.95
N GLY A 58 -6.74 4.75 -3.79
CA GLY A 58 -7.66 3.66 -4.16
C GLY A 58 -6.99 2.48 -4.87
N GLY A 59 -6.23 2.74 -5.92
CA GLY A 59 -5.56 1.70 -6.72
C GLY A 59 -4.60 0.84 -5.90
N PRO A 60 -3.55 1.41 -5.26
CA PRO A 60 -2.57 0.67 -4.48
C PRO A 60 -3.19 -0.12 -3.32
N THR A 61 -4.22 0.41 -2.67
CA THR A 61 -4.92 -0.28 -1.58
C THR A 61 -5.83 -1.39 -2.09
N ALA A 62 -6.53 -1.23 -3.22
CA ALA A 62 -7.29 -2.31 -3.85
C ALA A 62 -6.37 -3.49 -4.23
N VAL A 63 -5.21 -3.19 -4.83
CA VAL A 63 -4.21 -4.21 -5.15
C VAL A 63 -3.58 -4.80 -3.87
N GLY A 64 -3.41 -3.98 -2.83
CA GLY A 64 -3.00 -4.42 -1.50
C GLY A 64 -3.92 -5.45 -0.88
N PHE A 65 -5.24 -5.23 -0.93
CA PHE A 65 -6.23 -6.20 -0.48
C PHE A 65 -6.04 -7.57 -1.16
N VAL A 66 -5.88 -7.60 -2.48
CA VAL A 66 -5.66 -8.85 -3.22
C VAL A 66 -4.39 -9.57 -2.74
N ARG A 67 -3.28 -8.85 -2.59
CA ARG A 67 -2.03 -9.45 -2.09
C ARG A 67 -2.18 -10.00 -0.67
N HIS A 68 -2.79 -9.22 0.22
CA HIS A 68 -2.85 -9.52 1.64
C HIS A 68 -3.91 -10.57 2.01
N VAL A 69 -4.97 -10.71 1.21
CA VAL A 69 -6.04 -11.69 1.49
C VAL A 69 -5.91 -12.95 0.64
N ILE A 70 -5.70 -12.78 -0.68
CA ILE A 70 -5.73 -13.88 -1.64
C ILE A 70 -4.34 -14.54 -1.75
N LEU A 71 -3.27 -13.75 -1.74
CA LEU A 71 -1.89 -14.23 -1.93
C LEU A 71 -1.07 -14.19 -0.63
N TRP A 72 -1.74 -14.28 0.52
CA TRP A 72 -1.19 -13.92 1.82
C TRP A 72 0.08 -14.69 2.20
N ARG A 73 0.21 -15.98 1.83
CA ARG A 73 1.41 -16.77 2.15
C ARG A 73 2.63 -16.24 1.40
N GLY A 74 2.46 -16.05 0.09
CA GLY A 74 3.50 -15.51 -0.77
C GLY A 74 3.85 -14.06 -0.44
N ASP A 75 2.86 -13.23 -0.09
CA ASP A 75 3.09 -11.84 0.26
C ASP A 75 3.78 -11.69 1.63
N ALA A 76 3.43 -12.51 2.62
CA ALA A 76 4.16 -12.58 3.89
C ALA A 76 5.63 -12.98 3.67
N ALA A 77 5.88 -14.00 2.84
CA ALA A 77 7.23 -14.41 2.45
C ALA A 77 8.00 -13.30 1.72
N ARG A 78 7.35 -12.54 0.83
CA ARG A 78 7.95 -11.37 0.15
C ARG A 78 8.42 -10.33 1.17
N LEU A 79 7.58 -10.02 2.16
CA LEU A 79 7.89 -9.10 3.25
C LEU A 79 8.91 -9.67 4.25
N GLY A 80 9.20 -10.97 4.17
CA GLY A 80 10.08 -11.67 5.11
C GLY A 80 9.46 -11.82 6.49
N PHE A 81 8.13 -11.92 6.56
CA PHE A 81 7.40 -12.27 7.78
C PHE A 81 7.07 -13.76 7.76
N SER A 82 7.19 -14.40 8.93
CA SER A 82 6.63 -15.72 9.17
C SER A 82 5.21 -15.53 9.69
N ALA A 83 4.21 -16.01 8.95
CA ALA A 83 2.81 -15.94 9.34
C ALA A 83 2.29 -17.38 9.53
N PRO A 84 2.11 -17.86 10.78
CA PRO A 84 1.62 -19.21 11.04
C PRO A 84 0.16 -19.38 10.60
N ASP A 85 -0.59 -18.28 10.55
CA ASP A 85 -1.98 -18.19 10.13
C ASP A 85 -2.23 -16.87 9.37
N PRO A 86 -3.36 -16.72 8.66
CA PRO A 86 -3.59 -15.57 7.79
C PRO A 86 -4.08 -14.31 8.52
N SER A 87 -4.39 -14.35 9.82
CA SER A 87 -5.22 -13.33 10.48
C SER A 87 -4.64 -11.92 10.36
N TRP A 88 -3.35 -11.74 10.67
CA TRP A 88 -2.68 -10.44 10.54
C TRP A 88 -2.66 -9.93 9.09
N MET A 89 -2.41 -10.83 8.13
CA MET A 89 -2.44 -10.46 6.71
C MET A 89 -3.85 -10.05 6.29
N TRP A 90 -4.87 -10.75 6.75
CA TRP A 90 -6.27 -10.42 6.46
C TRP A 90 -6.71 -9.11 7.09
N GLU A 91 -6.32 -8.80 8.33
CA GLU A 91 -6.57 -7.50 8.97
C GLU A 91 -6.01 -6.36 8.12
N VAL A 92 -4.74 -6.46 7.70
CA VAL A 92 -4.08 -5.51 6.79
C VAL A 92 -4.81 -5.44 5.44
N GLY A 93 -5.25 -6.58 4.92
CA GLY A 93 -6.02 -6.67 3.69
C GLY A 93 -7.37 -5.96 3.77
N PHE A 94 -8.13 -6.15 4.84
CA PHE A 94 -9.43 -5.50 5.03
C PHE A 94 -9.29 -4.00 5.30
N ALA A 95 -8.25 -3.56 6.01
CA ALA A 95 -7.94 -2.14 6.13
C ALA A 95 -7.69 -1.51 4.75
N ASN A 96 -6.91 -2.18 3.90
CA ASN A 96 -6.70 -1.76 2.51
C ASN A 96 -8.01 -1.72 1.71
N LEU A 97 -8.87 -2.73 1.82
CA LEU A 97 -10.16 -2.75 1.14
C LEU A 97 -11.05 -1.58 1.56
N ALA A 98 -11.12 -1.29 2.86
CA ALA A 98 -11.92 -0.18 3.37
C ALA A 98 -11.44 1.18 2.81
N ILE A 99 -10.12 1.40 2.80
CA ILE A 99 -9.52 2.61 2.22
C ILE A 99 -9.78 2.68 0.71
N ALA A 100 -9.65 1.56 0.00
CA ALA A 100 -9.89 1.48 -1.44
C ALA A 100 -11.33 1.86 -1.79
N CYS A 101 -12.31 1.27 -1.08
CA CYS A 101 -13.72 1.57 -1.26
C CYS A 101 -14.00 3.05 -1.01
N ALA A 102 -13.49 3.62 0.08
CA ALA A 102 -13.69 5.04 0.38
C ALA A 102 -13.11 5.94 -0.72
N ALA A 103 -11.88 5.69 -1.17
CA ALA A 103 -11.24 6.46 -2.23
C ALA A 103 -12.02 6.38 -3.55
N ILE A 104 -12.39 5.18 -3.98
CA ILE A 104 -13.15 4.96 -5.23
C ILE A 104 -14.52 5.65 -5.16
N LEU A 105 -15.26 5.45 -4.07
CA LEU A 105 -16.57 6.08 -3.89
C LEU A 105 -16.48 7.60 -3.85
N SER A 106 -15.48 8.15 -3.15
CA SER A 106 -15.29 9.61 -3.07
C SER A 106 -15.00 10.26 -4.41
N PHE A 107 -14.40 9.52 -5.35
CA PHE A 107 -14.15 9.96 -6.71
C PHE A 107 -15.38 9.78 -7.60
N VAL A 108 -15.98 8.59 -7.62
CA VAL A 108 -17.11 8.26 -8.50
C VAL A 108 -18.37 9.06 -8.15
N LEU A 109 -18.59 9.32 -6.86
CA LEU A 109 -19.76 10.06 -6.36
C LEU A 109 -19.46 11.53 -6.07
N ASP A 110 -18.26 12.01 -6.44
CA ASP A 110 -17.84 13.41 -6.28
C ASP A 110 -18.09 13.99 -4.88
N TRP A 111 -17.55 13.35 -3.84
CA TRP A 111 -17.72 13.80 -2.44
C TRP A 111 -16.96 15.11 -2.11
N GLY A 112 -16.27 15.70 -3.09
CA GLY A 112 -15.52 16.93 -2.97
C GLY A 112 -14.15 16.79 -2.30
N THR A 113 -13.36 17.86 -2.41
CA THR A 113 -11.95 17.92 -2.00
C THR A 113 -11.74 17.59 -0.52
N ASN A 114 -12.60 18.08 0.37
CA ASN A 114 -12.44 17.87 1.81
C ASN A 114 -12.54 16.38 2.19
N ALA A 115 -13.51 15.66 1.63
CA ALA A 115 -13.68 14.23 1.88
C ALA A 115 -12.51 13.42 1.29
N GLN A 116 -12.11 13.75 0.06
CA GLN A 116 -10.98 13.14 -0.63
C GLN A 116 -9.65 13.36 0.11
N ALA A 117 -9.42 14.57 0.64
CA ALA A 117 -8.24 14.89 1.43
C ALA A 117 -8.22 14.13 2.76
N ALA A 118 -9.36 14.02 3.45
CA ALA A 118 -9.44 13.22 4.68
C ALA A 118 -9.05 11.76 4.43
N ILE A 119 -9.53 11.16 3.33
CA ILE A 119 -9.18 9.78 2.94
C ILE A 119 -7.68 9.64 2.65
N ALA A 120 -7.10 10.58 1.89
CA ALA A 120 -5.68 10.57 1.57
C ALA A 120 -4.79 10.80 2.80
N ILE A 121 -5.24 11.62 3.78
CA ILE A 121 -4.57 11.79 5.07
C ILE A 121 -4.59 10.49 5.87
N VAL A 122 -5.72 9.79 5.94
CA VAL A 122 -5.82 8.47 6.60
C VAL A 122 -4.82 7.50 5.99
N MET A 123 -4.72 7.45 4.65
CA MET A 123 -3.73 6.62 3.97
C MET A 123 -2.28 7.06 4.27
N GLY A 124 -2.01 8.36 4.31
CA GLY A 124 -0.71 8.90 4.70
C GLY A 124 -0.29 8.44 6.10
N ILE A 125 -1.18 8.56 7.08
CA ILE A 125 -0.95 8.09 8.46
C ILE A 125 -0.76 6.58 8.50
N TYR A 126 -1.58 5.83 7.77
CA TYR A 126 -1.45 4.38 7.65
C TYR A 126 -0.07 3.97 7.14
N MET A 127 0.45 4.66 6.12
CA MET A 127 1.78 4.40 5.55
C MET A 127 2.92 4.78 6.49
N LEU A 128 2.77 5.81 7.33
CA LEU A 128 3.71 6.07 8.42
C LEU A 128 3.75 4.92 9.43
N GLY A 129 2.57 4.39 9.79
CA GLY A 129 2.45 3.21 10.65
C GLY A 129 3.14 1.98 10.04
N ALA A 130 2.93 1.72 8.74
CA ALA A 130 3.57 0.63 8.02
C ALA A 130 5.10 0.78 8.00
N ALA A 131 5.61 1.99 7.74
CA ALA A 131 7.06 2.28 7.82
C ALA A 131 7.62 1.97 9.21
N PHE A 132 6.89 2.36 10.26
CA PHE A 132 7.27 2.11 11.64
C PHE A 132 7.32 0.61 11.95
N VAL A 133 6.33 -0.17 11.53
CA VAL A 133 6.33 -1.65 11.65
C VAL A 133 7.54 -2.25 10.95
N HIS A 134 7.89 -1.78 9.75
CA HIS A 134 9.07 -2.26 9.04
C HIS A 134 10.38 -1.88 9.73
N ILE A 135 10.49 -0.70 10.34
CA ILE A 135 11.63 -0.31 11.17
C ILE A 135 11.76 -1.23 12.39
N MET A 136 10.66 -1.46 13.12
CA MET A 136 10.65 -2.33 14.29
C MET A 136 11.05 -3.77 13.92
N SER A 137 10.46 -4.31 12.84
CA SER A 137 10.80 -5.63 12.33
C SER A 137 12.28 -5.72 11.95
N TRP A 138 12.80 -4.73 11.22
CA TRP A 138 14.19 -4.70 10.80
C TRP A 138 15.15 -4.68 12.01
N ARG A 139 14.83 -3.90 13.05
CA ARG A 139 15.62 -3.83 14.29
C ARG A 139 15.59 -5.14 15.08
N SER A 140 14.45 -5.83 15.11
CA SER A 140 14.28 -7.09 15.83
C SER A 140 15.01 -8.28 15.21
N LYS A 141 15.38 -8.20 13.92
CA LYS A 141 16.07 -9.29 13.22
C LYS A 141 17.58 -9.30 13.49
N PRO A 142 18.22 -10.49 13.54
CA PRO A 142 19.67 -10.62 13.54
C PRO A 142 20.30 -9.91 12.33
N ALA A 143 21.53 -9.40 12.47
CA ALA A 143 22.19 -8.63 11.40
C ALA A 143 22.28 -9.40 10.07
N ALA A 144 22.47 -10.72 10.13
CA ALA A 144 22.53 -11.59 8.95
C ALA A 144 21.21 -11.71 8.17
N GLU A 145 20.06 -11.41 8.81
CA GLU A 145 18.72 -11.54 8.21
C GLU A 145 18.10 -10.19 7.83
N ARG A 146 18.81 -9.08 8.11
CA ARG A 146 18.35 -7.72 7.81
C ARG A 146 18.44 -7.45 6.32
N LYS A 147 17.27 -7.40 5.66
CA LYS A 147 17.15 -6.90 4.28
C LYS A 147 17.46 -5.39 4.21
N ASN A 148 17.80 -4.89 3.02
CA ASN A 148 18.02 -3.46 2.79
C ASN A 148 16.76 -2.64 3.19
N PRO A 149 16.87 -1.67 4.12
CA PRO A 149 15.71 -0.95 4.64
C PRO A 149 15.08 0.03 3.63
N VAL A 150 15.78 0.38 2.55
CA VAL A 150 15.32 1.41 1.58
C VAL A 150 13.92 1.09 1.04
N VAL A 151 13.70 -0.15 0.59
CA VAL A 151 12.42 -0.53 -0.05
C VAL A 151 11.28 -0.65 0.96
N HIS A 152 11.56 -1.05 2.19
CA HIS A 152 10.54 -1.34 3.20
C HIS A 152 10.28 -0.19 4.17
N VAL A 153 11.15 0.82 4.19
CA VAL A 153 11.07 1.97 5.10
C VAL A 153 11.03 3.28 4.32
N ALA A 154 12.04 3.56 3.48
CA ALA A 154 12.13 4.84 2.80
C ALA A 154 11.00 5.05 1.79
N VAL A 155 10.65 4.03 1.00
CA VAL A 155 9.54 4.13 0.03
C VAL A 155 8.21 4.45 0.73
N PRO A 156 7.75 3.70 1.76
CA PRO A 156 6.55 4.06 2.51
C PRO A 156 6.60 5.45 3.14
N LEU A 157 7.75 5.89 3.67
CA LEU A 157 7.91 7.22 4.28
C LEU A 157 7.78 8.35 3.24
N VAL A 158 8.46 8.23 2.11
CA VAL A 158 8.38 9.22 1.02
C VAL A 158 6.95 9.27 0.49
N TYR A 159 6.33 8.10 0.30
CA TYR A 159 4.95 8.02 -0.16
C TYR A 159 3.98 8.69 0.82
N ALA A 160 4.11 8.41 2.11
CA ALA A 160 3.32 9.06 3.15
C ALA A 160 3.50 10.58 3.15
N ALA A 161 4.74 11.06 3.06
CA ALA A 161 5.03 12.49 3.04
C ALA A 161 4.38 13.18 1.83
N MET A 162 4.43 12.57 0.64
CA MET A 162 3.77 13.11 -0.55
C MET A 162 2.25 13.11 -0.41
N LEU A 163 1.65 12.02 0.08
CA LEU A 163 0.21 11.95 0.32
C LEU A 163 -0.26 13.05 1.28
N LEU A 164 0.44 13.22 2.40
CA LEU A 164 0.10 14.22 3.41
C LEU A 164 0.28 15.64 2.86
N TYR A 165 1.41 15.92 2.21
CA TYR A 165 1.68 17.23 1.62
C TYR A 165 0.61 17.64 0.61
N ILE A 166 0.32 16.78 -0.37
CA ILE A 166 -0.68 17.05 -1.42
C ILE A 166 -2.06 17.25 -0.80
N SER A 167 -2.43 16.43 0.20
CA SER A 167 -3.74 16.51 0.84
C SER A 167 -3.92 17.79 1.65
N PHE A 168 -2.94 18.16 2.49
CA PHE A 168 -3.01 19.39 3.28
C PHE A 168 -2.96 20.64 2.40
N TYR A 169 -2.19 20.62 1.31
CA TYR A 169 -2.14 21.73 0.37
C TYR A 169 -3.51 21.96 -0.31
N ASN A 170 -4.25 20.90 -0.64
CA ASN A 170 -5.57 21.03 -1.26
C ASN A 170 -6.71 21.35 -0.26
N LEU A 171 -6.40 21.48 1.04
CA LEU A 171 -7.35 21.93 2.06
C LEU A 171 -7.25 23.43 2.36
N THR A 172 -6.23 24.12 1.83
CA THR A 172 -6.00 25.56 1.99
C THR A 172 -6.46 26.35 0.78
#